data_AF-A0A4Q7ZJG4-F1
#
_entry.id   AF-A0A4Q7ZJG4-F1
#
_cell.length_a   1.000
_cell.length_b   1.000
_cell.length_c   1.000
_cell.angle_alpha   90.00
_cell.angle_beta   90.00
_cell.angle_gamma   90.00
#
_symmetry.space_group_name_H-M   'P 1'
#
loop_
_entity.id
_entity.type
_entity.pdbx_description
1 polymer ?
#
loop_
_entity_poly.entity_id
_entity_poly.type
_entity_poly.pdbx_seq_one_letter_code
_entity_poly.pdbx_strand_id
1 'polypeptide(L)'
;MARQSPNRPEAEEPLGDQPADSEPVAESADSSPAAESAAAESAADESPADSAAAGEAADESPAAEPGTSGRALWEKANVSPVEIALPAGVGYTLRAFRKAGVITPTELATDDDDPFEERRRAAEARAAEDDEVIVDEEFAALLAEGDAKDAKAGDQEEAEEPDPADFEDEADDEADKAADEEVPVFLSHKGRLLLFKSPESLVSFIRSGAPHDLAQVDTWTTVAERVQSSDVDPLPEDRYELDLVVENLRGGHDTWDLPLLIAAGEVARDLGYALRLKPVVLALSPGSPLDDLDESLRKAESGGMGGYFGRRRLRKIGAQQASLGWRSIIGKISAAVDWRE
;
A
#
# COMPACT_ATOMS: atom_id res chain seq x y z
N MET A 1 -13.95 19.76 -54.94
CA MET A 1 -12.69 19.83 -55.73
C MET A 1 -12.45 21.27 -56.16
N ALA A 2 -11.58 22.00 -55.44
CA ALA A 2 -11.03 23.31 -55.81
C ALA A 2 -9.75 23.48 -54.97
N ARG A 3 -8.61 23.02 -55.50
CA ARG A 3 -7.57 23.81 -56.19
C ARG A 3 -6.83 24.79 -55.25
N GLN A 4 -5.62 24.35 -54.91
CA GLN A 4 -4.49 25.04 -54.32
C GLN A 4 -4.29 26.47 -54.85
N SER A 5 -3.85 27.36 -53.96
CA SER A 5 -3.13 28.59 -54.30
C SER A 5 -1.73 28.57 -53.67
N PRO A 6 -0.70 29.16 -54.32
CA PRO A 6 0.70 28.93 -54.01
C PRO A 6 1.43 30.15 -53.42
N ASN A 7 2.61 29.85 -52.87
CA ASN A 7 3.83 30.68 -52.75
C ASN A 7 3.84 31.99 -51.92
N ARG A 8 4.78 32.01 -50.97
CA ARG A 8 5.32 33.16 -50.22
C ARG A 8 6.86 33.17 -50.42
N PRO A 9 7.54 34.33 -50.46
CA PRO A 9 8.67 34.54 -51.37
C PRO A 9 10.08 34.36 -50.75
N GLU A 10 11.04 34.10 -51.65
CA GLU A 10 12.48 34.45 -51.58
C GLU A 10 12.67 35.94 -51.22
N ALA A 11 13.77 36.49 -50.71
CA ALA A 11 15.06 36.06 -50.15
C ALA A 11 15.69 37.35 -49.58
N GLU A 12 16.54 37.28 -48.55
CA GLU A 12 17.64 38.24 -48.34
C GLU A 12 18.60 37.68 -47.26
N GLU A 13 19.64 37.00 -47.74
CA GLU A 13 20.99 36.93 -47.12
C GLU A 13 21.74 38.25 -47.44
N PRO A 14 22.89 38.67 -46.82
CA PRO A 14 24.08 37.79 -46.70
C PRO A 14 25.19 38.11 -45.65
N LEU A 15 26.22 37.23 -45.69
CA LEU A 15 27.63 37.34 -45.23
C LEU A 15 27.89 37.26 -43.72
N GLY A 16 28.84 36.51 -43.18
CA GLY A 16 29.95 35.65 -43.63
C GLY A 16 30.46 34.97 -42.32
N ASP A 17 31.26 33.92 -42.25
CA ASP A 17 32.44 33.54 -43.03
C ASP A 17 32.74 32.07 -42.65
N GLN A 18 33.04 31.26 -43.65
CA GLN A 18 33.56 29.89 -43.55
C GLN A 18 35.05 29.97 -43.95
N PRO A 19 35.98 29.08 -43.52
CA PRO A 19 35.88 27.69 -43.98
C PRO A 19 36.49 26.59 -43.09
N ALA A 20 36.10 25.38 -43.48
CA ALA A 20 36.67 24.08 -43.12
C ALA A 20 38.11 23.89 -43.62
N ASP A 21 38.84 22.94 -43.02
CA ASP A 21 39.49 21.87 -43.79
C ASP A 21 40.01 20.71 -42.91
N SER A 22 39.45 19.52 -43.16
CA SER A 22 40.09 18.27 -43.62
C SER A 22 41.43 17.77 -43.02
N GLU A 23 41.42 16.49 -42.62
CA GLU A 23 42.50 15.62 -42.09
C GLU A 23 43.75 15.50 -42.99
N PRO A 24 44.87 14.90 -42.49
CA PRO A 24 45.08 13.46 -42.75
C PRO A 24 45.86 12.62 -41.70
N VAL A 25 45.66 11.31 -41.88
CA VAL A 25 46.30 10.03 -41.45
C VAL A 25 47.84 9.97 -41.27
N ALA A 26 48.32 9.19 -40.28
CA ALA A 26 49.43 8.19 -40.31
C ALA A 26 49.71 7.69 -38.86
N GLU A 27 49.42 6.44 -38.47
CA GLU A 27 50.17 5.18 -38.68
C GLU A 27 51.53 5.09 -37.94
N SER A 28 51.60 4.24 -36.90
CA SER A 28 52.71 3.29 -36.69
C SER A 28 52.41 2.33 -35.53
N ALA A 29 52.43 1.04 -35.85
CA ALA A 29 52.37 -0.12 -34.96
C ALA A 29 53.65 -0.28 -34.12
N ASP A 30 53.60 -1.04 -33.00
CA ASP A 30 54.28 -2.35 -32.91
C ASP A 30 53.91 -3.16 -31.64
N SER A 31 53.50 -4.41 -31.90
CA SER A 31 53.78 -5.68 -31.23
C SER A 31 53.72 -5.89 -29.69
N SER A 32 52.75 -6.74 -29.32
CA SER A 32 52.78 -7.86 -28.33
C SER A 32 54.07 -8.73 -28.39
N PRO A 33 54.37 -9.71 -27.48
CA PRO A 33 53.40 -10.57 -26.77
C PRO A 33 53.74 -11.08 -25.35
N ALA A 34 52.66 -11.53 -24.70
CA ALA A 34 52.41 -12.73 -23.87
C ALA A 34 53.51 -13.51 -23.10
N ALA A 35 53.03 -13.94 -21.92
CA ALA A 35 53.20 -15.24 -21.23
C ALA A 35 54.41 -15.44 -20.30
N GLU A 36 54.15 -15.72 -19.02
CA GLU A 36 54.32 -17.08 -18.48
C GLU A 36 53.70 -17.25 -17.10
N SER A 37 53.18 -18.45 -16.87
CA SER A 37 52.64 -19.01 -15.63
C SER A 37 53.77 -19.50 -14.71
N ALA A 38 53.50 -19.62 -13.40
CA ALA A 38 53.67 -20.85 -12.62
C ALA A 38 53.74 -20.57 -11.09
N ALA A 39 53.07 -21.47 -10.34
CA ALA A 39 53.47 -22.02 -9.04
C ALA A 39 53.54 -21.05 -7.83
N ALA A 40 53.33 -21.46 -6.58
CA ALA A 40 52.82 -22.66 -5.92
C ALA A 40 52.63 -22.28 -4.43
N GLU A 41 52.01 -23.21 -3.72
CA GLU A 41 51.68 -23.23 -2.30
C GLU A 41 52.81 -22.89 -1.31
N SER A 42 52.42 -22.43 -0.11
CA SER A 42 52.62 -23.12 1.18
C SER A 42 53.17 -22.27 2.35
N ALA A 43 52.69 -22.66 3.54
CA ALA A 43 53.23 -22.47 4.90
C ALA A 43 53.22 -21.03 5.46
N ALA A 44 52.41 -20.72 6.48
CA ALA A 44 52.60 -21.07 7.91
C ALA A 44 53.96 -20.61 8.43
N ASP A 45 53.98 -19.64 9.37
CA ASP A 45 54.44 -19.88 10.75
C ASP A 45 54.41 -18.61 11.63
N GLU A 46 54.17 -18.85 12.92
CA GLU A 46 54.63 -18.10 14.11
C GLU A 46 54.12 -16.68 14.46
N SER A 47 53.15 -16.65 15.38
CA SER A 47 53.15 -15.75 16.56
C SER A 47 54.37 -16.09 17.47
N PRO A 48 54.88 -15.21 18.37
CA PRO A 48 54.14 -14.82 19.59
C PRO A 48 54.50 -13.46 20.24
N ALA A 49 53.67 -13.10 21.25
CA ALA A 49 54.03 -12.38 22.49
C ALA A 49 54.46 -10.90 22.35
N ASP A 50 54.18 -9.96 23.26
CA ASP A 50 53.51 -9.91 24.56
C ASP A 50 53.52 -8.41 24.94
N SER A 51 52.44 -7.90 25.53
CA SER A 51 52.42 -6.62 26.26
C SER A 51 51.05 -6.45 26.90
N ALA A 52 50.84 -7.18 28.00
CA ALA A 52 49.82 -6.83 28.98
C ALA A 52 50.16 -5.50 29.69
N ALA A 53 49.14 -4.66 29.87
CA ALA A 53 48.75 -4.02 31.14
C ALA A 53 48.27 -2.56 30.94
N ALA A 54 46.98 -2.33 31.20
CA ALA A 54 46.50 -1.53 32.33
C ALA A 54 45.02 -1.19 32.08
N GLY A 55 44.17 -1.59 33.03
CA GLY A 55 42.73 -1.46 32.90
C GLY A 55 42.22 -0.04 33.10
N GLU A 56 41.13 0.25 32.40
CA GLU A 56 40.09 1.16 32.85
C GLU A 56 38.79 0.35 32.89
N ALA A 57 38.15 0.36 34.06
CA ALA A 57 36.85 -0.24 34.29
C ALA A 57 35.82 0.55 33.47
N ALA A 58 35.49 0.04 32.29
CA ALA A 58 34.25 0.39 31.62
C ALA A 58 33.13 -0.41 32.30
N ASP A 59 32.10 0.32 32.74
CA ASP A 59 30.81 -0.19 33.16
C ASP A 59 30.26 -1.13 32.08
N GLU A 60 30.47 -2.43 32.27
CA GLU A 60 29.94 -3.48 31.40
C GLU A 60 28.44 -3.58 31.71
N SER A 61 27.68 -2.63 31.15
CA SER A 61 26.27 -2.87 30.86
C SER A 61 26.20 -4.22 30.15
N PRO A 62 25.39 -5.19 30.61
CA PRO A 62 25.32 -6.48 29.95
C PRO A 62 24.89 -6.20 28.52
N ALA A 63 25.80 -6.46 27.57
CA ALA A 63 25.50 -6.43 26.16
C ALA A 63 24.27 -7.32 25.98
N ALA A 64 23.16 -6.72 25.57
CA ALA A 64 21.94 -7.45 25.26
C ALA A 64 22.32 -8.55 24.26
N GLU A 65 22.08 -9.80 24.64
CA GLU A 65 22.25 -10.97 23.77
C GLU A 65 21.63 -10.65 22.40
N PRO A 66 22.39 -10.69 21.29
CA PRO A 66 21.96 -10.23 19.96
C PRO A 66 20.96 -11.18 19.26
N GLY A 67 20.11 -11.87 20.04
CA GLY A 67 19.28 -12.98 19.55
C GLY A 67 17.76 -12.84 19.73
N THR A 68 17.27 -11.77 20.36
CA THR A 68 15.82 -11.53 20.50
C THR A 68 15.53 -10.03 20.46
N SER A 69 15.55 -9.44 19.27
CA SER A 69 15.16 -8.04 18.96
C SER A 69 13.68 -7.75 19.26
N GLY A 70 13.20 -8.03 20.48
CA GLY A 70 11.78 -7.90 20.84
C GLY A 70 10.84 -8.94 20.25
N ARG A 71 11.32 -9.84 19.38
CA ARG A 71 10.49 -10.83 18.66
C ARG A 71 9.50 -11.59 19.55
N ALA A 72 9.96 -12.13 20.67
CA ALA A 72 9.09 -12.87 21.60
C ALA A 72 8.03 -11.99 22.27
N LEU A 73 8.31 -10.69 22.46
CA LEU A 73 7.34 -9.71 22.94
C LEU A 73 6.25 -9.48 21.88
N TRP A 74 6.66 -9.23 20.64
CA TRP A 74 5.76 -8.97 19.50
C TRP A 74 4.88 -10.17 19.15
N GLU A 75 5.47 -11.38 19.06
CA GLU A 75 4.73 -12.63 18.84
C GLU A 75 3.72 -12.88 19.96
N LYS A 76 4.11 -12.70 21.23
CA LYS A 76 3.20 -12.87 22.36
C LYS A 76 2.07 -11.84 22.36
N ALA A 77 2.35 -10.61 21.94
CA ALA A 77 1.35 -9.56 21.86
C ALA A 77 0.44 -9.69 20.62
N ASN A 78 0.84 -10.49 19.63
CA ASN A 78 0.23 -10.52 18.31
C ASN A 78 0.14 -9.10 17.71
N VAL A 79 1.26 -8.38 17.75
CA VAL A 79 1.47 -7.02 17.22
C VAL A 79 2.83 -7.02 16.52
N SER A 80 2.92 -6.48 15.32
CA SER A 80 4.16 -6.38 14.54
C SER A 80 4.61 -4.92 14.42
N PRO A 81 5.91 -4.62 14.62
CA PRO A 81 6.48 -3.35 14.22
C PRO A 81 6.57 -3.28 12.69
N VAL A 82 6.20 -2.14 12.11
CA VAL A 82 6.15 -1.92 10.66
C VAL A 82 6.95 -0.67 10.30
N GLU A 83 7.76 -0.76 9.24
CA GLU A 83 8.47 0.38 8.64
C GLU A 83 7.79 0.76 7.33
N ILE A 84 7.52 2.05 7.15
CA ILE A 84 6.90 2.57 5.92
C ILE A 84 7.73 3.74 5.41
N ALA A 85 8.29 3.58 4.21
CA ALA A 85 8.90 4.67 3.46
C ALA A 85 7.84 5.38 2.62
N LEU A 86 7.70 6.68 2.85
CA LEU A 86 6.80 7.57 2.13
C LEU A 86 7.61 8.72 1.52
N PRO A 87 7.03 9.51 0.61
CA PRO A 87 7.73 10.67 0.04
C PRO A 87 8.24 11.69 1.08
N ALA A 88 7.65 11.74 2.28
CA ALA A 88 8.06 12.60 3.39
C ALA A 88 9.14 11.98 4.31
N GLY A 89 9.62 10.77 3.98
CA GLY A 89 10.64 10.02 4.71
C GLY A 89 10.15 8.66 5.20
N VAL A 90 11.02 7.99 5.95
CA VAL A 90 10.75 6.68 6.58
C VAL A 90 10.23 6.88 8.00
N GLY A 91 9.33 6.01 8.43
CA GLY A 91 8.94 5.95 9.84
C GLY A 91 8.40 4.60 10.29
N TYR A 92 8.26 4.49 11.60
CA TYR A 92 7.89 3.28 12.33
C TYR A 92 6.48 3.40 12.90
N THR A 93 5.73 2.31 12.82
CA THR A 93 4.40 2.18 13.41
C THR A 93 4.19 0.74 13.89
N LEU A 94 3.00 0.43 14.39
CA LEU A 94 2.62 -0.94 14.78
C LEU A 94 1.38 -1.36 13.99
N ARG A 95 1.29 -2.66 13.68
CA ARG A 95 0.15 -3.32 13.04
C ARG A 95 -0.25 -4.56 13.84
N ALA A 96 -1.54 -4.86 13.88
CA ALA A 96 -2.09 -6.09 14.43
C ALA A 96 -3.25 -6.56 13.55
N PHE A 97 -3.52 -7.86 13.51
CA PHE A 97 -4.74 -8.41 12.91
C PHE A 97 -5.70 -8.83 14.02
N ARG A 98 -6.94 -8.36 13.95
CA ARG A 98 -7.98 -8.63 14.95
C ARG A 98 -9.30 -8.89 14.25
N LYS A 99 -10.15 -9.71 14.84
CA LYS A 99 -11.53 -9.87 14.38
C LYS A 99 -12.23 -8.51 14.32
N ALA A 100 -12.95 -8.23 13.23
CA ALA A 100 -13.60 -6.94 13.00
C ALA A 100 -14.52 -6.51 14.16
N GLY A 101 -15.19 -7.46 14.82
CA GLY A 101 -16.05 -7.18 15.97
C GLY A 101 -15.33 -6.84 17.29
N VAL A 102 -14.01 -7.03 17.39
CA VAL A 102 -13.25 -6.88 18.65
C VAL A 102 -12.73 -5.46 18.87
N ILE A 103 -12.50 -4.71 17.80
CA ILE A 103 -11.87 -3.38 17.86
C ILE A 103 -12.89 -2.35 17.44
N THR A 104 -13.10 -1.32 18.27
CA THR A 104 -13.91 -0.14 17.93
C THR A 104 -12.95 0.98 17.52
N PRO A 105 -12.78 1.27 16.22
CA PRO A 105 -11.88 2.34 15.79
C PRO A 105 -12.35 3.69 16.36
N THR A 106 -11.40 4.51 16.82
CA THR A 106 -11.70 5.87 17.31
C THR A 106 -12.52 6.61 16.24
N GLU A 107 -13.53 7.37 16.65
CA GLU A 107 -14.30 8.20 15.74
C GLU A 107 -13.38 9.09 14.88
N LEU A 108 -13.66 9.14 13.59
CA LEU A 108 -12.91 10.01 12.68
C LEU A 108 -13.00 11.44 13.21
N ALA A 109 -11.90 12.18 13.13
CA ALA A 109 -11.98 13.62 13.34
C ALA A 109 -12.90 14.17 12.24
N THR A 110 -14.14 14.48 12.59
CA THR A 110 -14.96 15.35 11.78
C THR A 110 -14.41 16.75 11.99
N ASP A 111 -13.93 17.38 10.92
CA ASP A 111 -13.86 18.84 10.91
C ASP A 111 -15.32 19.30 10.92
N ASP A 112 -15.92 19.38 12.11
CA ASP A 112 -17.29 19.86 12.30
C ASP A 112 -17.47 21.31 11.80
N ASP A 113 -16.38 21.98 11.43
CA ASP A 113 -16.34 23.31 10.83
C ASP A 113 -16.08 23.33 9.30
N ASP A 114 -16.02 22.18 8.60
CA ASP A 114 -15.91 22.17 7.12
C ASP A 114 -17.29 22.41 6.46
N PRO A 115 -17.53 23.59 5.84
CA PRO A 115 -18.82 23.92 5.24
C PRO A 115 -19.20 23.01 4.06
N PHE A 116 -18.24 22.28 3.50
CA PHE A 116 -18.47 21.33 2.41
C PHE A 116 -18.94 19.96 2.92
N GLU A 117 -18.40 19.48 4.04
CA GLU A 117 -18.88 18.25 4.70
C GLU A 117 -20.26 18.46 5.30
N GLU A 118 -20.53 19.62 5.92
CA GLU A 118 -21.88 19.99 6.35
C GLU A 118 -22.86 19.98 5.18
N ARG A 119 -22.46 20.57 4.03
CA ARG A 119 -23.29 20.56 2.82
C ARG A 119 -23.51 19.13 2.30
N ARG A 120 -22.50 18.26 2.34
CA ARG A 120 -22.65 16.87 1.90
C ARG A 120 -23.58 16.11 2.82
N ARG A 121 -23.40 16.21 4.13
CA ARG A 121 -24.28 15.60 5.15
C ARG A 121 -25.71 16.11 5.04
N ALA A 122 -25.90 17.41 4.82
CA ALA A 122 -27.22 18.00 4.58
C ALA A 122 -27.84 17.53 3.26
N ALA A 123 -27.04 17.29 2.22
CA ALA A 123 -27.52 16.73 0.96
C ALA A 123 -27.88 15.24 1.09
N GLU A 124 -27.08 14.46 1.82
CA GLU A 124 -27.34 13.05 2.14
C GLU A 124 -28.60 12.92 3.02
N ALA A 125 -28.77 13.77 4.04
CA ALA A 125 -29.97 13.80 4.88
C ALA A 125 -31.23 14.18 4.10
N ARG A 126 -31.15 15.20 3.21
CA ARG A 126 -32.26 15.55 2.32
C ARG A 126 -32.59 14.44 1.34
N ALA A 127 -31.58 13.78 0.77
CA ALA A 127 -31.80 12.64 -0.12
C ALA A 127 -32.48 11.47 0.62
N ALA A 128 -32.13 11.23 1.89
CA ALA A 128 -32.79 10.22 2.72
C ALA A 128 -34.23 10.61 3.13
N GLU A 129 -34.52 11.91 3.29
CA GLU A 129 -35.89 12.42 3.48
C GLU A 129 -36.72 12.36 2.19
N ASP A 130 -36.11 12.59 1.02
CA ASP A 130 -36.75 12.55 -0.29
C ASP A 130 -36.92 11.12 -0.84
N ASP A 131 -36.30 10.10 -0.22
CA ASP A 131 -36.50 8.66 -0.52
C ASP A 131 -37.70 8.07 0.26
N GLU A 132 -38.50 8.90 0.93
CA GLU A 132 -39.85 8.54 1.35
C GLU A 132 -40.70 8.37 0.07
N VAL A 133 -40.72 7.14 -0.46
CA VAL A 133 -41.49 6.75 -1.64
C VAL A 133 -42.96 7.12 -1.40
N ILE A 134 -43.40 8.26 -1.93
CA ILE A 134 -44.81 8.61 -2.02
C ILE A 134 -45.40 7.66 -3.07
N VAL A 135 -45.92 6.53 -2.61
CA VAL A 135 -46.73 5.64 -3.43
C VAL A 135 -48.03 6.38 -3.70
N ASP A 136 -48.16 7.01 -4.87
CA ASP A 136 -49.41 7.65 -5.29
C ASP A 136 -50.57 6.63 -5.17
N GLU A 137 -51.72 7.08 -4.67
CA GLU A 137 -52.95 6.27 -4.53
C GLU A 137 -53.39 5.68 -5.89
N GLU A 138 -52.95 6.30 -6.99
CA GLU A 138 -53.11 5.84 -8.38
C GLU A 138 -52.17 4.66 -8.74
N PHE A 139 -50.95 4.62 -8.20
CA PHE A 139 -50.03 3.48 -8.37
C PHE A 139 -50.48 2.26 -7.54
N ALA A 140 -50.97 2.51 -6.32
CA ALA A 140 -51.61 1.47 -5.51
C ALA A 140 -52.87 0.89 -6.19
N ALA A 141 -53.66 1.74 -6.87
CA ALA A 141 -54.81 1.30 -7.66
C ALA A 141 -54.42 0.51 -8.92
N LEU A 142 -53.32 0.87 -9.59
CA LEU A 142 -52.79 0.14 -10.74
C LEU A 142 -52.25 -1.26 -10.38
N LEU A 143 -51.62 -1.40 -9.21
CA LEU A 143 -51.25 -2.71 -8.66
C LEU A 143 -52.49 -3.56 -8.34
N ALA A 144 -53.53 -2.95 -7.75
CA ALA A 144 -54.78 -3.65 -7.45
C ALA A 144 -55.60 -4.02 -8.71
N GLU A 145 -55.47 -3.28 -9.81
CA GLU A 145 -56.16 -3.59 -11.08
C GLU A 145 -55.37 -4.57 -11.96
N GLY A 146 -54.05 -4.70 -11.76
CA GLY A 146 -53.20 -5.70 -12.40
C GLY A 146 -53.53 -7.14 -11.98
N ASP A 147 -53.91 -7.35 -10.72
CA ASP A 147 -54.29 -8.65 -10.16
C ASP A 147 -55.64 -9.20 -10.70
N ALA A 148 -56.46 -8.36 -11.33
CA ALA A 148 -57.82 -8.75 -11.74
C ALA A 148 -57.93 -9.20 -13.21
N LYS A 149 -56.85 -9.17 -14.01
CA LYS A 149 -56.91 -9.46 -15.46
C LYS A 149 -56.08 -10.64 -15.97
N ASP A 150 -55.35 -11.37 -15.13
CA ASP A 150 -54.61 -12.58 -15.52
C ASP A 150 -55.26 -13.90 -15.05
N ALA A 151 -56.59 -13.92 -14.85
CA ALA A 151 -57.33 -15.15 -14.52
C ALA A 151 -57.72 -16.01 -15.76
N LYS A 152 -57.04 -15.89 -16.91
CA LYS A 152 -57.21 -16.85 -18.02
C LYS A 152 -55.95 -17.08 -18.85
N ALA A 153 -55.46 -18.32 -18.69
CA ALA A 153 -54.62 -19.11 -19.59
C ALA A 153 -53.10 -18.93 -19.47
N GLY A 154 -52.48 -19.85 -18.73
CA GLY A 154 -51.05 -20.12 -18.80
C GLY A 154 -50.58 -20.84 -17.55
N ASP A 155 -50.19 -22.11 -17.71
CA ASP A 155 -49.40 -22.88 -16.74
C ASP A 155 -48.16 -22.04 -16.39
N GLN A 156 -48.14 -21.43 -15.20
CA GLN A 156 -47.01 -20.71 -14.64
C GLN A 156 -46.73 -21.34 -13.28
N GLU A 157 -45.54 -21.90 -13.12
CA GLU A 157 -44.98 -22.24 -11.82
C GLU A 157 -45.06 -21.00 -10.93
N GLU A 158 -45.80 -21.08 -9.83
CA GLU A 158 -45.73 -20.14 -8.72
C GLU A 158 -44.28 -20.15 -8.23
N ALA A 159 -43.49 -19.15 -8.61
CA ALA A 159 -42.33 -18.79 -7.82
C ALA A 159 -42.90 -18.22 -6.52
N GLU A 160 -42.85 -19.01 -5.44
CA GLU A 160 -43.08 -18.52 -4.08
C GLU A 160 -42.24 -17.25 -3.92
N GLU A 161 -42.89 -16.13 -3.55
CA GLU A 161 -42.17 -14.99 -2.99
C GLU A 161 -41.41 -15.52 -1.77
N PRO A 162 -40.07 -15.45 -1.75
CA PRO A 162 -39.29 -16.00 -0.65
C PRO A 162 -39.70 -15.31 0.66
N ASP A 163 -39.88 -16.09 1.72
CA ASP A 163 -40.31 -15.59 3.03
C ASP A 163 -39.27 -14.56 3.52
N PRO A 164 -39.67 -13.34 3.92
CA PRO A 164 -38.74 -12.38 4.52
C PRO A 164 -37.93 -12.96 5.69
N ALA A 165 -38.44 -13.97 6.40
CA ALA A 165 -37.72 -14.68 7.45
C ALA A 165 -36.50 -15.47 6.93
N ASP A 166 -36.52 -15.95 5.68
CA ASP A 166 -35.37 -16.65 5.07
C ASP A 166 -34.19 -15.68 4.83
N PHE A 167 -34.46 -14.37 4.70
CA PHE A 167 -33.42 -13.34 4.52
C PHE A 167 -32.89 -12.77 5.84
N GLU A 168 -33.67 -12.82 6.92
CA GLU A 168 -33.21 -12.39 8.25
C GLU A 168 -32.13 -13.35 8.77
N ASP A 169 -32.32 -14.66 8.62
CA ASP A 169 -31.34 -15.67 8.99
C ASP A 169 -30.06 -15.57 8.11
N GLU A 170 -30.18 -15.27 6.81
CA GLU A 170 -29.01 -15.04 5.93
C GLU A 170 -28.24 -13.75 6.29
N ALA A 171 -28.94 -12.67 6.65
CA ALA A 171 -28.32 -11.39 7.01
C ALA A 171 -27.57 -11.47 8.35
N ASP A 172 -28.14 -12.16 9.34
CA ASP A 172 -27.48 -12.41 10.62
C ASP A 172 -26.24 -13.31 10.44
N ASP A 173 -26.35 -14.35 9.61
CA ASP A 173 -25.22 -15.24 9.25
C ASP A 173 -24.11 -14.50 8.49
N GLU A 174 -24.43 -13.53 7.63
CA GLU A 174 -23.43 -12.69 6.94
C GLU A 174 -22.77 -11.69 7.89
N ALA A 175 -23.55 -11.08 8.79
CA ALA A 175 -23.03 -10.15 9.80
C ALA A 175 -22.07 -10.84 10.78
N ASP A 176 -22.41 -12.05 11.22
CA ASP A 176 -21.56 -12.85 12.10
C ASP A 176 -20.26 -13.29 11.40
N LYS A 177 -20.33 -13.69 10.12
CA LYS A 177 -19.13 -14.00 9.31
C LYS A 177 -18.23 -12.78 9.14
N ALA A 178 -18.81 -11.60 8.89
CA ALA A 178 -18.04 -10.36 8.76
C ALA A 178 -17.38 -9.94 10.08
N ALA A 179 -18.02 -10.21 11.22
CA ALA A 179 -17.44 -9.93 12.54
C ALA A 179 -16.24 -10.82 12.87
N ASP A 180 -16.21 -12.04 12.33
CA ASP A 180 -15.16 -13.03 12.54
C ASP A 180 -13.95 -12.90 11.59
N GLU A 181 -14.04 -12.08 10.54
CA GLU A 181 -12.93 -11.79 9.63
C GLU A 181 -11.80 -11.05 10.36
N GLU A 182 -10.56 -11.50 10.18
CA GLU A 182 -9.38 -10.81 10.71
C GLU A 182 -9.03 -9.61 9.83
N VAL A 183 -9.06 -8.43 10.45
CA VAL A 183 -8.83 -7.16 9.77
C VAL A 183 -7.62 -6.43 10.35
N PRO A 184 -6.92 -5.63 9.54
CA PRO A 184 -5.74 -4.90 9.98
C PRO A 184 -6.13 -3.72 10.87
N VAL A 185 -5.39 -3.57 11.97
CA VAL A 185 -5.47 -2.45 12.90
C VAL A 185 -4.08 -1.89 13.08
N PHE A 186 -3.92 -0.58 12.89
CA PHE A 186 -2.65 0.11 13.06
C PHE A 186 -2.61 0.90 14.36
N LEU A 187 -1.41 1.35 14.73
CA LEU A 187 -1.25 2.43 15.68
C LEU A 187 -1.80 3.73 15.06
N SER A 188 -3.12 3.92 15.18
CA SER A 188 -3.85 5.05 14.63
C SER A 188 -4.64 5.78 15.71
N HIS A 189 -5.04 7.01 15.41
CA HIS A 189 -5.98 7.76 16.23
C HIS A 189 -6.82 8.66 15.31
N LYS A 190 -8.15 8.62 15.48
CA LYS A 190 -9.11 9.42 14.69
C LYS A 190 -8.94 9.28 13.17
N GLY A 191 -8.62 8.06 12.70
CA GLY A 191 -8.39 7.78 11.28
C GLY A 191 -7.05 8.27 10.73
N ARG A 192 -6.12 8.71 11.59
CA ARG A 192 -4.75 9.05 11.21
C ARG A 192 -3.77 7.98 11.63
N LEU A 193 -2.84 7.62 10.75
CA LEU A 193 -1.73 6.73 11.06
C LEU A 193 -0.68 7.47 11.88
N LEU A 194 -0.35 6.97 13.07
CA LEU A 194 0.73 7.53 13.87
C LEU A 194 2.05 6.91 13.41
N LEU A 195 2.93 7.73 12.84
CA LEU A 195 4.18 7.29 12.23
C LEU A 195 5.37 8.07 12.82
N PHE A 196 6.36 7.35 13.34
CA PHE A 196 7.44 7.92 14.13
C PHE A 196 8.76 7.91 13.37
N LYS A 197 9.54 9.00 13.45
CA LYS A 197 10.84 9.09 12.77
C LYS A 197 11.92 8.19 13.37
N SER A 198 11.74 7.70 14.60
CA SER A 198 12.65 6.75 15.21
C SER A 198 11.95 5.75 16.14
N PRO A 199 12.58 4.59 16.42
CA PRO A 199 12.16 3.63 17.45
C PRO A 199 11.95 4.25 18.83
N GLU A 200 12.81 5.17 19.24
CA GLU A 200 12.77 5.83 20.54
C GLU A 200 11.49 6.67 20.69
N SER A 201 11.14 7.44 19.66
CA SER A 201 9.92 8.25 19.64
C SER A 201 8.67 7.36 19.71
N LEU A 202 8.67 6.24 18.99
CA LEU A 202 7.58 5.25 19.06
C LEU A 202 7.43 4.69 20.47
N VAL A 203 8.52 4.26 21.11
CA VAL A 203 8.49 3.71 22.48
C VAL A 203 8.08 4.76 23.50
N SER A 204 8.54 6.00 23.35
CA SER A 204 8.13 7.13 24.18
C SER A 204 6.62 7.37 24.11
N PHE A 205 6.06 7.31 22.90
CA PHE A 205 4.61 7.40 22.70
C PHE A 205 3.86 6.24 23.35
N ILE A 206 4.29 5.00 23.12
CA ILE A 206 3.68 3.80 23.70
C ILE A 206 3.60 3.92 25.23
N ARG A 207 4.68 4.40 25.88
CA ARG A 207 4.74 4.58 27.33
C ARG A 207 3.95 5.79 27.85
N SER A 208 3.63 6.75 26.99
CA SER A 208 2.90 7.96 27.38
C SER A 208 1.43 7.70 27.74
N GLY A 209 0.85 6.59 27.26
CA GLY A 209 -0.57 6.28 27.46
C GLY A 209 -1.52 7.21 26.69
N ALA A 210 -1.02 7.95 25.70
CA ALA A 210 -1.85 8.76 24.81
C ALA A 210 -2.89 7.89 24.07
N PRO A 211 -4.07 8.44 23.74
CA PRO A 211 -5.14 7.65 23.11
C PRO A 211 -4.78 7.20 21.70
N HIS A 212 -5.06 5.93 21.39
CA HIS A 212 -4.88 5.33 20.07
C HIS A 212 -5.69 4.02 19.97
N ASP A 213 -5.87 3.52 18.74
CA ASP A 213 -6.74 2.38 18.45
C ASP A 213 -6.18 1.04 18.95
N LEU A 214 -4.86 0.87 19.07
CA LEU A 214 -4.28 -0.36 19.64
C LEU A 214 -4.43 -0.49 21.17
N ALA A 215 -4.90 0.54 21.88
CA ALA A 215 -4.96 0.52 23.36
C ALA A 215 -6.00 -0.47 23.91
N GLN A 216 -6.95 -0.87 23.07
CA GLN A 216 -8.04 -1.82 23.34
C GLN A 216 -7.62 -3.28 23.12
N VAL A 217 -6.41 -3.52 22.61
CA VAL A 217 -5.83 -4.86 22.52
C VAL A 217 -5.51 -5.36 23.93
N ASP A 218 -5.97 -6.57 24.27
CA ASP A 218 -5.80 -7.24 25.56
C ASP A 218 -4.34 -7.38 26.00
N THR A 219 -3.42 -7.58 25.05
CA THR A 219 -1.98 -7.67 25.28
C THR A 219 -1.26 -6.32 25.33
N TRP A 220 -1.94 -5.20 25.08
CA TRP A 220 -1.30 -3.87 24.94
C TRP A 220 -0.51 -3.45 26.17
N THR A 221 -1.04 -3.68 27.37
CA THR A 221 -0.37 -3.36 28.63
C THR A 221 1.01 -4.04 28.73
N THR A 222 1.13 -5.28 28.23
CA THR A 222 2.41 -6.01 28.24
C THR A 222 3.43 -5.35 27.31
N VAL A 223 2.99 -4.88 26.13
CA VAL A 223 3.84 -4.13 25.20
C VAL A 223 4.28 -2.83 25.85
N ALA A 224 3.33 -2.06 26.39
CA ALA A 224 3.60 -0.73 26.95
C ALA A 224 4.60 -0.75 28.12
N GLU A 225 4.55 -1.80 28.95
CA GLU A 225 5.46 -1.94 30.09
C GLU A 225 6.87 -2.42 29.71
N ARG A 226 7.02 -3.21 28.63
CA ARG A 226 8.25 -3.98 28.37
C ARG A 226 9.06 -3.49 27.19
N VAL A 227 8.41 -2.90 26.19
CA VAL A 227 9.05 -2.53 24.91
C VAL A 227 10.23 -1.60 25.14
N GLN A 228 11.35 -1.89 24.49
CA GLN A 228 12.53 -1.03 24.37
C GLN A 228 12.71 -0.57 22.91
N SER A 229 13.50 0.47 22.67
CA SER A 229 13.74 0.93 21.29
C SER A 229 14.45 -0.13 20.44
N SER A 230 15.33 -0.93 21.04
CA SER A 230 15.98 -2.08 20.39
C SER A 230 15.03 -3.22 20.01
N ASP A 231 13.80 -3.23 20.55
CA ASP A 231 12.78 -4.19 20.18
C ASP A 231 12.06 -3.79 18.88
N VAL A 232 12.11 -2.53 18.47
CA VAL A 232 11.48 -2.06 17.23
C VAL A 232 12.38 -2.38 16.04
N ASP A 233 12.30 -3.62 15.59
CA ASP A 233 13.03 -4.13 14.43
C ASP A 233 12.05 -4.82 13.47
N PRO A 234 11.44 -4.07 12.53
CA PRO A 234 10.52 -4.63 11.53
C PRO A 234 11.18 -5.75 10.72
N LEU A 235 10.43 -6.84 10.52
CA LEU A 235 10.87 -7.93 9.65
C LEU A 235 10.96 -7.45 8.19
N PRO A 236 11.73 -8.12 7.32
CA PRO A 236 11.80 -7.76 5.90
C PRO A 236 10.43 -7.65 5.22
N GLU A 237 9.48 -8.53 5.56
CA GLU A 237 8.09 -8.51 5.09
C GLU A 237 7.21 -7.40 5.69
N ASP A 238 7.68 -6.75 6.75
CA ASP A 238 7.03 -5.62 7.43
C ASP A 238 7.73 -4.28 7.10
N ARG A 239 8.56 -4.25 6.05
CA ARG A 239 9.21 -3.05 5.51
C ARG A 239 8.62 -2.72 4.14
N TYR A 240 7.95 -1.57 4.04
CA TYR A 240 7.21 -1.18 2.84
C TYR A 240 7.78 0.09 2.21
N GLU A 241 8.17 0.02 0.93
CA GLU A 241 8.81 1.10 0.18
C GLU A 241 7.83 1.81 -0.77
N LEU A 242 6.85 2.53 -0.21
CA LEU A 242 5.80 3.18 -1.02
C LEU A 242 6.32 4.35 -1.86
N ASP A 243 7.42 4.98 -1.46
CA ASP A 243 8.08 6.06 -2.20
C ASP A 243 8.71 5.58 -3.52
N LEU A 244 9.16 4.34 -3.60
CA LEU A 244 9.77 3.75 -4.79
C LEU A 244 8.77 3.26 -5.84
N VAL A 245 7.51 3.01 -5.46
CA VAL A 245 6.49 2.39 -6.33
C VAL A 245 6.29 3.16 -7.64
N VAL A 246 6.18 4.49 -7.56
CA VAL A 246 5.91 5.31 -8.76
C VAL A 246 7.11 5.32 -9.71
N GLU A 247 8.33 5.34 -9.16
CA GLU A 247 9.55 5.26 -9.96
C GLU A 247 9.69 3.87 -10.61
N ASN A 248 9.48 2.81 -9.83
CA ASN A 248 9.54 1.44 -10.32
C ASN A 248 8.58 1.21 -11.49
N LEU A 249 7.31 1.64 -11.36
CA LEU A 249 6.32 1.52 -12.43
C LEU A 249 6.72 2.28 -13.70
N ARG A 250 7.38 3.43 -13.55
CA ARG A 250 7.83 4.27 -14.69
C ARG A 250 9.04 3.70 -15.42
N GLY A 251 9.83 2.83 -14.79
CA GLY A 251 10.98 2.17 -15.42
C GLY A 251 10.61 1.26 -16.60
N GLY A 252 9.34 0.85 -16.69
CA GLY A 252 8.83 -0.04 -17.73
C GLY A 252 8.81 -1.51 -17.29
N HIS A 253 8.00 -2.34 -17.96
CA HIS A 253 7.65 -3.68 -17.47
C HIS A 253 8.82 -4.62 -17.21
N ASP A 254 9.93 -4.47 -17.94
CA ASP A 254 11.09 -5.35 -17.80
C ASP A 254 11.97 -4.99 -16.58
N THR A 255 11.77 -3.82 -15.96
CA THR A 255 12.52 -3.36 -14.78
C THR A 255 11.67 -3.38 -13.51
N TRP A 256 10.43 -3.85 -13.59
CA TRP A 256 9.53 -3.86 -12.44
C TRP A 256 10.02 -4.82 -11.36
N ASP A 257 10.01 -4.34 -10.13
CA ASP A 257 10.28 -5.16 -8.95
C ASP A 257 8.95 -5.69 -8.44
N LEU A 258 8.68 -6.97 -8.73
CA LEU A 258 7.39 -7.60 -8.41
C LEU A 258 7.16 -7.67 -6.89
N PRO A 259 8.11 -8.19 -6.07
CA PRO A 259 7.98 -8.16 -4.61
C PRO A 259 7.66 -6.78 -4.04
N LEU A 260 8.35 -5.73 -4.49
CA LEU A 260 8.10 -4.35 -4.03
C LEU A 260 6.67 -3.90 -4.34
N LEU A 261 6.19 -4.13 -5.57
CA LEU A 261 4.86 -3.70 -5.99
C LEU A 261 3.74 -4.50 -5.30
N ILE A 262 3.97 -5.79 -5.05
CA ILE A 262 3.05 -6.67 -4.33
C ILE A 262 2.94 -6.22 -2.86
N ALA A 263 4.08 -6.03 -2.18
CA ALA A 263 4.11 -5.55 -0.80
C ALA A 263 3.46 -4.17 -0.65
N ALA A 264 3.67 -3.26 -1.61
CA ALA A 264 2.98 -1.98 -1.66
C ALA A 264 1.45 -2.16 -1.74
N GLY A 265 0.98 -3.09 -2.57
CA GLY A 265 -0.44 -3.44 -2.71
C GLY A 265 -1.06 -3.96 -1.41
N GLU A 266 -0.31 -4.74 -0.64
CA GLU A 266 -0.72 -5.28 0.66
C GLU A 266 -0.89 -4.17 1.69
N VAL A 267 0.16 -3.40 1.96
CA VAL A 267 0.10 -2.34 2.97
C VAL A 267 -0.90 -1.24 2.57
N ALA A 268 -1.09 -0.95 1.28
CA ALA A 268 -2.05 0.04 0.84
C ALA A 268 -3.50 -0.41 1.08
N ARG A 269 -3.81 -1.70 0.90
CA ARG A 269 -5.13 -2.25 1.26
C ARG A 269 -5.32 -2.24 2.78
N ASP A 270 -4.31 -2.65 3.52
CA ASP A 270 -4.35 -2.67 4.99
C ASP A 270 -4.59 -1.26 5.57
N LEU A 271 -3.82 -0.27 5.12
CA LEU A 271 -3.99 1.13 5.52
C LEU A 271 -5.30 1.71 5.01
N GLY A 272 -5.72 1.35 3.80
CA GLY A 272 -6.98 1.78 3.22
C GLY A 272 -8.17 1.36 4.10
N TYR A 273 -8.17 0.11 4.56
CA TYR A 273 -9.15 -0.43 5.48
C TYR A 273 -9.04 0.24 6.86
N ALA A 274 -7.87 0.14 7.51
CA ALA A 274 -7.68 0.55 8.90
C ALA A 274 -7.95 2.05 9.14
N LEU A 275 -7.57 2.89 8.18
CA LEU A 275 -7.76 4.34 8.25
C LEU A 275 -9.07 4.81 7.60
N ARG A 276 -9.91 3.88 7.11
CA ARG A 276 -11.18 4.15 6.41
C ARG A 276 -11.03 5.08 5.21
N LEU A 277 -9.95 4.92 4.45
CA LEU A 277 -9.66 5.71 3.25
C LEU A 277 -10.45 5.19 2.05
N LYS A 278 -11.75 5.55 1.96
CA LYS A 278 -12.63 5.15 0.85
C LYS A 278 -11.99 5.26 -0.55
N PRO A 279 -11.25 6.34 -0.90
CA PRO A 279 -10.61 6.42 -2.21
C PRO A 279 -9.54 5.34 -2.45
N VAL A 280 -8.82 4.91 -1.42
CA VAL A 280 -7.81 3.84 -1.53
C VAL A 280 -8.49 2.48 -1.65
N VAL A 281 -9.51 2.22 -0.82
CA VAL A 281 -10.32 1.00 -0.86
C VAL A 281 -10.96 0.80 -2.24
N LEU A 282 -11.57 1.84 -2.80
CA LEU A 282 -12.18 1.78 -4.13
C LEU A 282 -11.15 1.64 -5.25
N ALA A 283 -9.97 2.25 -5.11
CA ALA A 283 -8.91 2.16 -6.13
C ALA A 283 -8.29 0.76 -6.21
N LEU A 284 -8.36 -0.03 -5.12
CA LEU A 284 -7.79 -1.37 -4.98
C LEU A 284 -8.87 -2.46 -4.84
N SER A 285 -10.14 -2.13 -5.11
CA SER A 285 -11.25 -3.07 -5.00
C SER A 285 -11.15 -4.17 -6.05
N PRO A 286 -11.74 -5.36 -5.81
CA PRO A 286 -11.79 -6.44 -6.80
C PRO A 286 -12.25 -5.95 -8.18
N GLY A 287 -11.49 -6.27 -9.22
CA GLY A 287 -11.79 -5.89 -10.61
C GLY A 287 -11.45 -4.43 -10.99
N SER A 288 -10.91 -3.64 -10.05
CA SER A 288 -10.33 -2.33 -10.39
C SER A 288 -9.05 -2.50 -11.24
N PRO A 289 -8.63 -1.48 -12.01
CA PRO A 289 -7.40 -1.58 -12.80
C PRO A 289 -6.12 -1.85 -11.98
N LEU A 290 -6.08 -1.41 -10.72
CA LEU A 290 -4.92 -1.65 -9.84
C LEU A 290 -4.99 -3.02 -9.15
N ASP A 291 -6.19 -3.53 -8.88
CA ASP A 291 -6.37 -4.91 -8.45
C ASP A 291 -5.97 -5.90 -9.54
N ASP A 292 -6.39 -5.66 -10.80
CA ASP A 292 -5.97 -6.43 -11.97
C ASP A 292 -4.44 -6.44 -12.17
N LEU A 293 -3.79 -5.32 -11.83
CA LEU A 293 -2.33 -5.20 -11.81
C LEU A 293 -1.73 -6.08 -10.71
N ASP A 294 -2.20 -5.98 -9.47
CA ASP A 294 -1.72 -6.78 -8.34
C ASP A 294 -1.91 -8.29 -8.58
N GLU A 295 -3.08 -8.71 -9.07
CA GLU A 295 -3.35 -10.11 -9.42
C GLU A 295 -2.36 -10.62 -10.48
N SER A 296 -2.05 -9.77 -11.47
CA SER A 296 -1.10 -10.11 -12.53
C SER A 296 0.35 -10.16 -12.01
N LEU A 297 0.71 -9.31 -11.05
CA LEU A 297 2.03 -9.30 -10.40
C LEU A 297 2.23 -10.60 -9.60
N ARG A 298 1.26 -10.97 -8.76
CA ARG A 298 1.29 -12.21 -7.97
C ARG A 298 1.36 -13.47 -8.85
N LYS A 299 0.57 -13.50 -9.93
CA LYS A 299 0.68 -14.59 -10.93
C LYS A 299 2.08 -14.63 -11.54
N ALA A 300 2.65 -13.49 -11.90
CA ALA A 300 3.98 -13.41 -12.51
C ALA A 300 5.11 -13.83 -11.54
N GLU A 301 4.97 -13.52 -10.25
CA GLU A 301 5.93 -13.82 -9.18
C GLU A 301 5.94 -15.32 -8.84
N SER A 302 4.75 -15.92 -8.64
CA SER A 302 4.59 -17.35 -8.35
C SER A 302 5.14 -18.30 -9.44
N GLY A 303 5.33 -17.81 -10.67
CA GLY A 303 6.02 -18.52 -11.74
C GLY A 303 5.21 -19.62 -12.45
N GLY A 304 5.91 -20.54 -13.10
CA GLY A 304 5.30 -21.63 -13.89
C GLY A 304 4.49 -21.15 -15.11
N MET A 305 3.55 -21.99 -15.56
CA MET A 305 2.68 -21.68 -16.70
C MET A 305 1.81 -20.44 -16.40
N GLY A 306 1.30 -20.32 -15.16
CA GLY A 306 0.53 -19.17 -14.69
C GLY A 306 1.33 -17.86 -14.75
N GLY A 307 2.60 -17.88 -14.32
CA GLY A 307 3.47 -16.71 -14.37
C GLY A 307 3.86 -16.26 -15.76
N TYR A 308 3.95 -17.17 -16.75
CA TYR A 308 4.10 -16.77 -18.14
C TYR A 308 2.89 -15.95 -18.64
N PHE A 309 1.67 -16.40 -18.33
CA PHE A 309 0.45 -15.65 -18.66
C PHE A 309 0.33 -14.35 -17.86
N GLY A 310 0.72 -14.36 -16.59
CA GLY A 310 0.80 -13.16 -15.73
C GLY A 310 1.68 -12.09 -16.35
N ARG A 311 2.94 -12.43 -16.72
CA ARG A 311 3.85 -11.51 -17.41
C ARG A 311 3.29 -10.98 -18.74
N ARG A 312 2.60 -11.83 -19.50
CA ARG A 312 1.94 -11.39 -20.75
C ARG A 312 0.79 -10.41 -20.48
N ARG A 313 0.05 -10.57 -19.38
CA ARG A 313 -1.01 -9.63 -18.97
C ARG A 313 -0.40 -8.33 -18.44
N LEU A 314 0.66 -8.38 -17.63
CA LEU A 314 1.40 -7.21 -17.15
C LEU A 314 1.85 -6.30 -18.29
N ARG A 315 2.40 -6.87 -19.38
CA ARG A 315 2.82 -6.09 -20.56
C ARG A 315 1.70 -5.31 -21.26
N LYS A 316 0.43 -5.67 -21.02
CA LYS A 316 -0.74 -4.96 -21.56
C LYS A 316 -1.21 -3.84 -20.63
N ILE A 317 -0.82 -3.86 -19.36
CA ILE A 317 -1.19 -2.84 -18.39
C ILE A 317 -0.34 -1.59 -18.67
N GLY A 318 -0.99 -0.45 -18.85
CA GLY A 318 -0.31 0.81 -19.11
C GLY A 318 0.50 1.27 -17.90
N ALA A 319 1.83 1.19 -17.97
CA ALA A 319 2.74 1.59 -16.90
C ALA A 319 2.49 3.02 -16.40
N GLN A 320 2.20 3.94 -17.32
CA GLN A 320 1.88 5.33 -16.99
C GLN A 320 0.58 5.43 -16.20
N GLN A 321 -0.47 4.70 -16.60
CA GLN A 321 -1.76 4.70 -15.89
C GLN A 321 -1.63 4.09 -14.49
N ALA A 322 -0.92 2.96 -14.38
CA ALA A 322 -0.58 2.37 -13.09
C ALA A 322 0.17 3.37 -12.19
N SER A 323 1.19 4.06 -12.72
CA SER A 323 1.97 5.05 -11.96
C SER A 323 1.14 6.26 -11.51
N LEU A 324 0.11 6.65 -12.27
CA LEU A 324 -0.80 7.73 -11.90
C LEU A 324 -1.75 7.29 -10.79
N GLY A 325 -2.31 6.08 -10.90
CA GLY A 325 -3.15 5.48 -9.85
C GLY A 325 -2.40 5.37 -8.53
N TRP A 326 -1.18 4.82 -8.57
CA TRP A 326 -0.32 4.71 -7.40
C TRP A 326 0.08 6.04 -6.78
N ARG A 327 0.38 7.07 -7.58
CA ARG A 327 0.61 8.42 -7.04
C ARG A 327 -0.59 8.94 -6.25
N SER A 328 -1.80 8.69 -6.74
CA SER A 328 -3.03 9.08 -6.04
C SER A 328 -3.16 8.34 -4.70
N ILE A 329 -2.97 7.01 -4.69
CA ILE A 329 -3.01 6.19 -3.47
C ILE A 329 -1.99 6.68 -2.43
N ILE A 330 -0.72 6.84 -2.84
CA ILE A 330 0.35 7.31 -1.95
C ILE A 330 0.03 8.70 -1.40
N GLY A 331 -0.54 9.59 -2.23
CA GLY A 331 -0.98 10.90 -1.78
C GLY A 331 -2.09 10.84 -0.73
N LYS A 332 -3.07 9.94 -0.88
CA LYS A 332 -4.15 9.74 0.10
C LYS A 332 -3.64 9.14 1.41
N ILE A 333 -2.75 8.15 1.34
CA ILE A 333 -2.10 7.57 2.51
C ILE A 333 -1.27 8.65 3.21
N SER A 334 -0.40 9.36 2.49
CA SER A 334 0.46 10.41 3.05
C SER A 334 -0.34 11.52 3.75
N ALA A 335 -1.52 11.87 3.22
CA ALA A 335 -2.40 12.86 3.85
C ALA A 335 -3.02 12.39 5.18
N ALA A 336 -3.17 11.08 5.35
CA ALA A 336 -3.68 10.45 6.57
C ALA A 336 -2.59 10.16 7.62
N VAL A 337 -1.32 10.42 7.31
CA VAL A 337 -0.21 10.20 8.25
C VAL A 337 -0.05 11.38 9.20
N ASP A 338 0.08 11.08 10.48
CA ASP A 338 0.51 11.99 11.55
C ASP A 338 1.97 11.67 11.91
N TRP A 339 2.90 12.50 11.42
CA TRP A 339 4.33 12.35 11.65
C TRP A 339 4.71 12.84 13.05
N ARG A 340 5.42 12.00 13.81
CA ARG A 340 5.82 12.27 15.19
C ARG A 340 7.30 12.05 15.43
N GLU A 341 7.82 12.79 16.41
CA GLU A 341 9.21 12.80 16.90
C GLU A 341 9.22 12.74 18.43
#